data_AF-A0A1H6T2S7-F1
#
_entry.id   AF-A0A1H6T2S7-F1
#
_cell.length_a   1.000
_cell.length_b   1.000
_cell.length_c   1.000
_cell.angle_alpha   90.00
_cell.angle_beta   90.00
_cell.angle_gamma   90.00
#
_symmetry.space_group_name_H-M   'P 1'
#
loop_
_entity.id
_entity.type
_entity.pdbx_description
1 polymer ?
#
loop_
_entity_poly.entity_id
_entity_poly.type
_entity_poly.pdbx_seq_one_letter_code
_entity_poly.pdbx_strand_id
1 'polypeptide(L)'
;MKDGKSVFVVLALIVFVVYVMRNFLGKLSAFFFVPVDNLLFISQSIPPVIMWMILGLLVGLIYGSFVSIKKFKLDYKLLVYPGLALLIGVSLILIASFIVKK
;
A
#
# COMPACT_ATOMS: atom_id res chain seq x y z
N MET A 1 26.19 -11.13 -20.10
CA MET A 1 26.33 -9.79 -19.46
C MET A 1 25.69 -8.65 -20.30
N LYS A 2 24.55 -8.87 -20.98
CA LYS A 2 23.84 -7.82 -21.75
C LYS A 2 22.59 -7.28 -21.02
N ASP A 3 22.09 -8.00 -20.02
CA ASP A 3 20.80 -7.71 -19.38
C ASP A 3 20.88 -6.71 -18.21
N GLY A 4 22.06 -6.52 -17.61
CA GLY A 4 22.21 -5.61 -16.46
C GLY A 4 22.00 -4.13 -16.82
N LYS A 5 22.38 -3.71 -18.03
CA LYS A 5 22.25 -2.31 -18.48
C LYS A 5 20.80 -1.97 -18.83
N SER A 6 20.05 -2.88 -19.44
CA SER A 6 18.64 -2.67 -19.78
C SER A 6 17.77 -2.60 -18.52
N VAL A 7 18.01 -3.47 -17.52
CA VAL A 7 17.30 -3.42 -16.23
C VAL A 7 17.57 -2.11 -15.50
N PHE A 8 18.81 -1.62 -15.51
CA PHE A 8 19.17 -0.35 -14.88
C PHE A 8 18.47 0.85 -15.55
N VAL A 9 18.40 0.86 -16.89
CA VAL A 9 17.68 1.91 -17.64
C VAL A 9 16.19 1.87 -17.34
N VAL A 10 15.57 0.69 -17.26
CA VAL A 10 14.15 0.54 -16.91
C VAL A 10 13.90 1.03 -15.47
N LEU A 11 14.75 0.69 -14.51
CA LEU A 11 14.67 1.17 -13.13
C LEU A 11 14.78 2.70 -13.06
N ALA A 12 15.77 3.28 -13.74
CA ALA A 12 15.95 4.73 -13.78
C ALA A 12 14.75 5.45 -14.39
N LEU A 13 14.15 4.87 -15.44
CA LEU A 13 12.98 5.41 -16.11
C LEU A 13 11.74 5.35 -15.22
N ILE A 14 11.55 4.25 -14.47
CA ILE A 14 10.50 4.13 -13.46
C ILE A 14 10.67 5.21 -12.37
N VAL A 15 11.88 5.37 -11.83
CA VAL A 15 12.16 6.40 -10.82
C VAL A 15 11.87 7.81 -11.35
N PHE A 16 12.26 8.08 -12.60
CA PHE A 16 11.99 9.36 -13.26
C PHE A 16 10.48 9.62 -13.43
N VAL A 17 9.72 8.63 -13.91
CA VAL A 17 8.26 8.75 -14.05
C VAL A 17 7.59 8.98 -12.69
N VAL A 18 8.00 8.24 -11.65
CA VAL A 18 7.48 8.42 -10.29
C VAL A 18 7.81 9.82 -9.76
N TYR A 19 9.01 10.34 -10.05
CA TYR A 19 9.42 11.68 -9.63
C TYR A 19 8.58 12.78 -10.30
N VAL A 20 8.39 12.71 -11.63
CA VAL A 20 7.56 13.67 -12.39
C VAL A 20 6.11 13.62 -11.91
N MET A 21 5.58 12.42 -11.67
CA MET A 21 4.20 12.26 -11.23
C MET A 21 4.01 12.48 -9.72
N ARG A 22 5.06 12.76 -8.95
CA ARG A 22 5.00 12.90 -7.47
C ARG A 22 3.90 13.84 -6.99
N ASN A 23 3.80 15.02 -7.59
CA ASN A 23 2.81 16.02 -7.18
C ASN A 23 1.38 15.60 -7.54
N PHE A 24 1.21 14.91 -8.66
CA PHE A 24 -0.08 14.39 -9.10
C PHE A 24 -0.52 13.23 -8.21
N LEU A 25 0.36 12.25 -7.97
CA LEU A 25 0.12 11.14 -7.05
C LEU A 25 -0.15 11.64 -5.63
N GLY A 26 0.57 12.68 -5.17
CA GLY A 26 0.35 13.29 -3.86
C GLY A 26 -1.02 13.97 -3.72
N LYS A 27 -1.52 14.62 -4.78
CA LYS A 27 -2.88 15.20 -4.78
C LYS A 27 -3.96 14.13 -4.85
N LEU A 28 -3.76 13.11 -5.68
CA LEU A 28 -4.65 11.95 -5.78
C LEU A 28 -4.75 11.20 -4.47
N SER A 29 -3.61 10.95 -3.82
CA SER A 29 -3.58 10.28 -2.52
C SER A 29 -4.32 11.13 -1.50
N ALA A 30 -4.02 12.42 -1.37
CA ALA A 30 -4.73 13.31 -0.46
C ALA A 30 -6.26 13.30 -0.71
N PHE A 31 -6.71 13.31 -1.97
CA PHE A 31 -8.14 13.31 -2.30
C PHE A 31 -8.87 12.04 -1.85
N PHE A 32 -8.29 10.86 -2.07
CA PHE A 32 -8.91 9.61 -1.63
C PHE A 32 -8.79 9.38 -0.12
N PHE A 33 -7.74 9.92 0.48
CA PHE A 33 -7.34 9.49 1.81
C PHE A 33 -7.65 10.45 2.94
N VAL A 34 -7.69 11.76 2.69
CA VAL A 34 -8.19 12.74 3.68
C VAL A 34 -9.63 12.41 4.13
N PRO A 35 -10.55 11.97 3.25
CA PRO A 35 -11.87 11.52 3.68
C PRO A 35 -11.85 10.28 4.57
N VAL A 36 -11.01 9.29 4.25
CA VAL A 36 -10.86 8.05 5.03
C VAL A 36 -10.26 8.34 6.40
N ASP A 37 -9.25 9.20 6.42
CA ASP A 37 -8.60 9.65 7.64
C ASP A 37 -9.55 10.46 8.55
N ASN A 38 -10.37 11.33 7.96
CA ASN A 38 -11.44 12.05 8.66
C ASN A 38 -12.55 11.12 9.17
N LEU A 39 -12.93 10.09 8.41
CA LEU A 39 -13.94 9.10 8.80
C LEU A 39 -13.48 8.24 9.98
N LEU A 40 -12.21 7.87 10.00
CA LEU A 40 -11.64 7.00 11.03
C LEU A 40 -10.99 7.77 12.18
N PHE A 41 -10.91 9.10 12.10
CA PHE A 41 -10.25 9.99 13.06
C PHE A 41 -8.80 9.56 13.42
N ILE A 42 -8.04 9.00 12.46
CA ILE A 42 -6.74 8.36 12.75
C ILE A 42 -5.57 9.36 12.78
N SER A 43 -5.65 10.47 12.02
CA SER A 43 -4.57 11.47 11.93
C SER A 43 -4.11 12.09 13.25
N GLN A 44 -4.92 12.07 14.31
CA GLN A 44 -4.49 12.61 15.60
C GLN A 44 -3.63 11.62 16.40
N SER A 45 -3.67 10.32 16.04
CA SER A 45 -3.07 9.24 16.83
C SER A 45 -1.83 8.63 16.19
N ILE A 46 -1.75 8.60 14.85
CA ILE A 46 -0.67 7.94 14.11
C ILE A 46 -0.12 8.91 13.04
N PRO A 47 1.21 9.10 12.93
CA PRO A 47 1.80 9.89 11.85
C PRO A 47 1.30 9.41 10.49
N PRO A 48 0.75 10.29 9.62
CA PRO A 48 0.14 9.89 8.36
C PRO A 48 1.07 9.02 7.50
N VAL A 49 2.36 9.33 7.49
CA VAL A 49 3.39 8.57 6.75
C VAL A 49 3.40 7.09 7.14
N ILE A 50 3.29 6.78 8.42
CA ILE A 50 3.33 5.41 8.94
C ILE A 50 2.05 4.65 8.54
N MET A 51 0.89 5.29 8.68
CA MET A 51 -0.38 4.72 8.24
C MET A 51 -0.36 4.40 6.73
N TRP A 52 0.18 5.31 5.92
CA TRP A 52 0.29 5.13 4.47
C TRP A 52 1.27 4.03 4.07
N MET A 53 2.40 3.92 4.76
CA MET A 53 3.33 2.82 4.53
C MET A 53 2.67 1.48 4.80
N ILE A 54 1.92 1.34 5.90
CA ILE A 54 1.23 0.09 6.26
C ILE A 54 0.14 -0.25 5.22
N LEU A 55 -0.70 0.72 4.85
CA LEU A 55 -1.75 0.51 3.85
C LEU A 55 -1.17 0.17 2.47
N GLY A 56 -0.12 0.86 2.05
CA GLY A 56 0.58 0.56 0.80
C GLY A 56 1.16 -0.85 0.77
N LEU A 57 1.73 -1.31 1.88
CA LEU A 57 2.27 -2.65 2.03
C LEU A 57 1.15 -3.71 1.95
N LEU A 58 0.02 -3.48 2.61
CA LEU A 58 -1.15 -4.37 2.55
C LEU A 58 -1.75 -4.46 1.13
N VAL A 59 -1.90 -3.34 0.44
CA VAL A 59 -2.39 -3.32 -0.95
C VAL A 59 -1.41 -4.03 -1.89
N GLY A 60 -0.11 -3.77 -1.73
CA GLY A 60 0.94 -4.46 -2.49
C GLY A 60 0.93 -5.96 -2.28
N LEU A 61 0.68 -6.40 -1.05
CA LEU A 61 0.57 -7.82 -0.68
C LEU A 61 -0.64 -8.49 -1.35
N ILE A 62 -1.82 -7.85 -1.36
CA ILE A 62 -2.99 -8.39 -2.08
C ILE A 62 -2.72 -8.49 -3.58
N TYR A 63 -2.21 -7.42 -4.18
CA TYR A 63 -1.98 -7.37 -5.62
C TYR A 63 -0.90 -8.39 -6.03
N GLY A 64 0.17 -8.50 -5.25
CA GLY A 64 1.22 -9.51 -5.41
C GLY A 64 0.67 -10.93 -5.31
N SER A 65 -0.19 -11.21 -4.33
CA SER A 65 -0.88 -12.51 -4.22
C SER A 65 -1.78 -12.78 -5.42
N PHE A 66 -2.53 -11.80 -5.91
CA PHE A 66 -3.41 -11.97 -7.07
C PHE A 66 -2.62 -12.29 -8.35
N VAL A 67 -1.53 -11.57 -8.60
CA VAL A 67 -0.64 -11.84 -9.74
C VAL A 67 -0.02 -13.23 -9.64
N SER A 68 0.41 -13.63 -8.44
CA SER A 68 0.99 -14.96 -8.19
C SER A 68 -0.03 -16.07 -8.45
N ILE A 69 -1.26 -15.89 -8.01
CA ILE A 69 -2.34 -16.87 -8.20
C ILE A 69 -2.67 -17.04 -9.69
N LYS A 70 -2.77 -15.94 -10.44
CA LYS A 70 -2.96 -16.02 -11.91
C LYS A 70 -1.77 -16.66 -12.62
N LYS A 71 -0.54 -16.32 -12.22
CA LYS A 71 0.68 -16.80 -12.89
C LYS A 71 0.92 -18.29 -12.65
N PHE A 72 0.71 -18.76 -11.44
CA PHE A 72 1.00 -20.15 -11.03
C PHE A 72 -0.25 -21.05 -10.99
N LYS A 73 -1.42 -20.54 -11.40
CA LYS A 73 -2.72 -21.24 -11.36
C LYS A 73 -3.02 -21.85 -9.98
N LEU A 74 -2.64 -21.13 -8.93
CA LEU A 74 -2.83 -21.56 -7.54
C LEU A 74 -4.31 -21.52 -7.18
N ASP A 75 -4.69 -22.32 -6.19
CA ASP A 75 -6.08 -22.37 -5.71
C ASP A 75 -6.48 -21.00 -5.12
N TYR A 76 -7.66 -20.51 -5.49
CA TYR A 76 -8.14 -19.17 -5.13
C TYR A 76 -8.33 -18.99 -3.62
N LYS A 77 -8.42 -20.10 -2.88
CA LYS A 77 -8.42 -20.13 -1.41
C LYS A 77 -7.19 -19.45 -0.81
N LEU A 78 -6.09 -19.35 -1.55
CA LEU A 78 -4.89 -18.63 -1.11
C LEU A 78 -5.07 -17.10 -1.04
N LEU A 79 -6.14 -16.53 -1.61
CA LEU A 79 -6.51 -15.12 -1.39
C LEU A 79 -7.05 -14.84 0.02
N VAL A 80 -7.38 -15.87 0.80
CA VAL A 80 -7.86 -15.69 2.18
C VAL A 80 -6.75 -15.16 3.08
N TYR A 81 -5.49 -15.56 2.87
CA TYR A 81 -4.34 -15.09 3.64
C TYR A 81 -4.08 -13.58 3.51
N PRO A 82 -3.96 -12.99 2.29
CA PRO A 82 -3.80 -11.55 2.15
C PRO A 82 -5.05 -10.78 2.63
N GLY A 83 -6.26 -11.35 2.48
CA GLY A 83 -7.48 -10.76 3.03
C GLY A 83 -7.49 -10.69 4.57
N LEU A 84 -7.11 -11.79 5.23
CA LEU A 84 -6.96 -11.85 6.69
C LEU A 84 -5.88 -10.88 7.19
N ALA A 85 -4.74 -10.80 6.51
CA ALA A 85 -3.68 -9.85 6.85
C ALA A 85 -4.18 -8.40 6.80
N LEU A 86 -5.03 -8.07 5.82
CA LEU A 86 -5.64 -6.74 5.73
C LEU A 86 -6.62 -6.49 6.88
N LEU A 87 -7.51 -7.44 7.19
CA LEU A 87 -8.44 -7.32 8.31
C LEU A 87 -7.71 -7.10 9.64
N ILE A 88 -6.65 -7.87 9.90
CA ILE A 88 -5.83 -7.73 11.11
C ILE A 88 -5.12 -6.38 11.12
N GLY A 89 -4.50 -5.98 10.02
CA GLY A 89 -3.80 -4.70 9.90
C GLY A 89 -4.71 -3.50 10.17
N VAL A 90 -5.91 -3.49 9.58
CA VAL A 90 -6.91 -2.43 9.82
C VAL A 90 -7.41 -2.45 11.26
N SER A 91 -7.65 -3.64 11.82
CA SER A 91 -8.09 -3.78 13.23
C SER A 91 -7.05 -3.24 14.21
N LEU A 92 -5.76 -3.50 13.96
CA LEU A 92 -4.65 -2.96 14.78
C LEU A 92 -4.54 -1.44 14.67
N ILE A 93 -4.71 -0.87 13.47
CA ILE A 93 -4.71 0.58 13.26
C ILE A 93 -5.87 1.23 14.04
N LEU A 94 -7.05 0.61 14.02
CA LEU A 94 -8.22 1.09 14.79
C LEU A 94 -7.99 0.99 16.30
N ILE A 95 -7.45 -0.11 16.80
CA ILE A 95 -7.15 -0.25 18.24
C ILE A 95 -6.10 0.78 18.67
N ALA A 96 -5.04 0.97 17.89
CA ALA A 96 -4.02 1.96 18.15
C ALA A 96 -4.60 3.39 18.15
N SER A 97 -5.53 3.70 17.25
CA SER A 97 -6.18 5.02 17.23
C SER A 97 -7.05 5.25 18.47
N PHE A 98 -7.75 4.23 18.96
CA PHE A 98 -8.55 4.28 20.20
C PHE A 98 -7.70 4.42 21.47
N ILE A 99 -6.55 3.75 21.57
CA ILE A 99 -5.68 3.79 22.74
C ILE A 99 -5.05 5.18 22.91
N VAL A 100 -4.57 5.78 21.82
CA VAL A 100 -3.91 7.10 21.86
C VAL A 100 -4.90 8.24 22.17
N LYS A 101 -6.20 8.02 21.93
CA LYS A 101 -7.26 9.00 22.25
C LYS A 101 -7.58 9.07 23.75
N LYS A 102 -7.06 8.17 24.58
CA LYS A 102 -7.31 8.07 26.02
C LYS A 102 -6.16 8.67 26.81
#